data_AF-A0A7J8UQN4-F1
#
_entry.id   AF-A0A7J8UQN4-F1
#
_cell.length_a   1.000
_cell.length_b   1.000
_cell.length_c   1.000
_cell.angle_alpha   90.00
_cell.angle_beta   90.00
_cell.angle_gamma   90.00
#
_symmetry.space_group_name_H-M   'P 1'
#
loop_
_entity.id
_entity.type
_entity.pdbx_description
1 polymer ?
#
loop_
_entity_poly.entity_id
_entity_poly.type
_entity_poly.pdbx_seq_one_letter_code
_entity_poly.pdbx_strand_id
1 'polypeptide(L)'
;MWGSMHQYHEVQNNIVQQVFGLINRSGKGDSTSELHQQATRDLESAVSAWHSSFCRLMKFQRDFIHSIHGWFKLTLRPVSNDNVDGNGKTDLSDVYAFCDEWKLALERVPDTVASEAIKSFINVVHVISVKQTEELKIKKRTETASKELEKKASSLRNIERKFYHSYSMVGIGLPDSGADHGQVLDARDPLAEKKSELAGCQRRVEDEMLRHAKAVEVTRAMTLNNIQTGLPGVFQALTSFSALFTEALDSVCSRSYRIK
;
A
#
# COMPACT_ATOMS: atom_id res chain seq x y z
N MET A 1 14.61 16.89 21.78
CA MET A 1 14.34 16.00 20.63
C MET A 1 12.88 15.53 20.62
N TRP A 2 12.43 14.75 21.61
CA TRP A 2 11.06 14.21 21.64
C TRP A 2 9.97 15.28 21.67
N GLY A 3 10.18 16.40 22.37
CA GLY A 3 9.25 17.55 22.29
C GLY A 3 9.10 18.11 20.87
N SER A 4 10.19 18.22 20.09
CA SER A 4 10.12 18.63 18.68
C SER A 4 9.43 17.55 17.83
N MET A 5 9.72 16.28 18.07
CA MET A 5 9.07 15.17 17.37
C MET A 5 7.55 15.17 17.60
N HIS A 6 7.13 15.47 18.84
CA HIS A 6 5.72 15.61 19.19
C HIS A 6 5.04 16.71 18.40
N GLN A 7 5.63 17.91 18.35
CA GLN A 7 5.12 19.03 17.56
C GLN A 7 4.95 18.67 16.07
N TYR A 8 5.92 17.97 15.48
CA TYR A 8 5.81 17.51 14.10
C TYR A 8 4.69 16.49 13.92
N HIS A 9 4.54 15.53 14.84
CA HIS A 9 3.47 14.54 14.78
C HIS A 9 2.09 15.14 14.99
N GLU A 10 1.94 16.17 15.84
CA GLU A 10 0.69 16.92 15.95
C GLU A 10 0.30 17.60 14.63
N VAL A 11 1.25 18.28 13.99
CA VAL A 11 1.01 18.91 12.68
C VAL A 11 0.64 17.86 11.63
N GLN A 12 1.38 16.75 11.56
CA GLN A 12 1.09 15.66 10.64
C GLN A 12 -0.29 15.03 10.91
N ASN A 13 -0.65 14.81 12.17
CA ASN A 13 -1.95 14.28 12.56
C ASN A 13 -3.07 15.21 12.10
N ASN A 14 -2.94 16.52 12.34
CA ASN A 14 -3.90 17.52 11.90
C ASN A 14 -4.08 17.57 10.37
N ILE A 15 -2.99 17.42 9.61
CA ILE A 15 -3.05 17.30 8.14
C ILE A 15 -3.79 16.01 7.75
N VAL A 16 -3.47 14.89 8.40
CA VAL A 16 -4.03 13.58 8.07
C VAL A 16 -5.52 13.49 8.41
N GLN A 17 -6.04 14.25 9.37
CA GLN A 17 -7.49 14.34 9.60
C GLN A 17 -8.24 14.87 8.35
N GLN A 18 -7.58 15.62 7.46
CA GLN A 18 -8.20 16.09 6.22
C GLN A 18 -8.41 14.95 5.20
N VAL A 19 -7.74 13.81 5.38
CA VAL A 19 -7.87 12.62 4.52
C VAL A 19 -9.31 12.08 4.56
N PHE A 20 -10.03 12.23 5.67
CA PHE A 20 -11.46 11.86 5.77
C PHE A 20 -12.34 12.62 4.77
N GLY A 21 -11.96 13.84 4.39
CA GLY A 21 -12.67 14.65 3.40
C GLY A 21 -12.34 14.30 1.94
N LEU A 22 -11.42 13.36 1.70
CA LEU A 22 -11.09 12.95 0.33
C LEU A 22 -12.27 12.20 -0.29
N ILE A 23 -12.69 12.68 -1.46
CA ILE A 23 -13.70 12.02 -2.28
C ILE A 23 -12.97 11.51 -3.53
N ASN A 24 -13.32 10.31 -3.98
CA ASN A 24 -12.81 9.80 -5.25
C ASN A 24 -13.36 10.66 -6.39
N ARG A 25 -12.57 11.64 -6.87
CA ARG A 25 -12.91 12.52 -7.99
C ARG A 25 -12.51 11.95 -9.35
N SER A 26 -11.87 10.79 -9.37
CA SER A 26 -11.47 10.11 -10.60
C SER A 26 -12.71 9.75 -11.41
N GLY A 27 -12.70 10.09 -12.71
CA GLY A 27 -13.80 9.80 -13.61
C GLY A 27 -13.98 8.28 -13.79
N LYS A 28 -15.18 7.86 -14.21
CA LYS A 28 -15.40 6.47 -14.64
C LYS A 28 -14.34 6.09 -15.69
N GLY A 29 -13.42 5.21 -15.33
CA GLY A 29 -12.47 4.60 -16.28
C GLY A 29 -10.98 4.78 -15.97
N ASP A 30 -10.55 5.52 -14.95
CA ASP A 30 -9.11 5.60 -14.63
C ASP A 30 -8.61 4.32 -13.95
N SER A 31 -8.27 3.32 -14.76
CA SER A 31 -7.63 2.08 -14.29
C SER A 31 -6.33 2.37 -13.55
N THR A 32 -5.96 1.47 -12.64
CA THR A 32 -4.63 1.40 -12.04
C THR A 32 -3.57 1.45 -13.14
N SER A 33 -2.67 2.42 -13.03
CA SER A 33 -1.53 2.61 -13.93
C SER A 33 -0.24 2.12 -13.26
N GLU A 34 0.83 1.98 -14.05
CA GLU A 34 2.15 1.64 -13.52
C GLU A 34 2.64 2.66 -12.49
N LEU A 35 2.33 3.95 -12.68
CA LEU A 35 2.63 4.99 -11.70
C LEU A 35 1.89 4.78 -10.37
N HIS A 36 0.63 4.35 -10.41
CA HIS A 36 -0.10 4.02 -9.19
C HIS A 36 0.53 2.83 -8.45
N GLN A 37 0.93 1.77 -9.18
CA GLN A 37 1.62 0.62 -8.57
C GLN A 37 2.99 1.00 -8.01
N GLN A 38 3.73 1.85 -8.71
CA GLN A 38 5.01 2.34 -8.23
C GLN A 38 4.82 3.15 -6.94
N ALA A 39 3.88 4.09 -6.91
CA ALA A 39 3.58 4.88 -5.72
C ALA A 39 3.17 4.01 -4.52
N THR A 40 2.36 2.96 -4.73
CA THR A 40 1.98 2.02 -3.66
C THR A 40 3.20 1.26 -3.13
N ARG A 41 4.08 0.77 -4.02
CA ARG A 41 5.30 0.06 -3.63
C ARG A 41 6.28 0.95 -2.87
N ASP A 42 6.45 2.18 -3.33
CA ASP A 42 7.32 3.17 -2.69
C ASP A 42 6.77 3.53 -1.31
N LEU A 43 5.45 3.68 -1.17
CA LEU A 43 4.78 3.89 0.11
C LEU A 43 5.01 2.70 1.06
N GLU A 44 4.80 1.47 0.59
CA GLU A 44 5.01 0.24 1.40
C GLU A 44 6.46 0.15 1.90
N SER A 45 7.42 0.44 1.02
CA SER A 45 8.85 0.47 1.34
C SER A 45 9.17 1.55 2.36
N ALA A 46 8.69 2.77 2.16
CA ALA A 46 8.93 3.90 3.04
C ALA A 46 8.36 3.65 4.45
N VAL A 47 7.12 3.16 4.55
CA VAL A 47 6.49 2.85 5.86
C VAL A 47 7.21 1.69 6.55
N SER A 48 7.67 0.68 5.80
CA SER A 48 8.46 -0.44 6.34
C SER A 48 9.81 0.02 6.88
N ALA A 49 10.51 0.88 6.14
CA ALA A 49 11.78 1.47 6.57
C ALA A 49 11.58 2.37 7.80
N TRP A 50 10.46 3.10 7.85
CA TRP A 50 10.08 3.91 8.99
C TRP A 50 9.82 3.06 10.24
N HIS A 51 9.01 2.00 10.14
CA HIS A 51 8.78 1.04 11.23
C HIS A 51 10.09 0.46 11.77
N SER A 52 10.95 -0.05 10.87
CA SER A 52 12.26 -0.59 11.27
C SER A 52 13.13 0.44 11.99
N SER A 53 13.16 1.67 11.48
CA SER A 53 13.93 2.77 12.08
C SER A 53 13.39 3.18 13.44
N PHE A 54 12.06 3.22 13.59
CA PHE A 54 11.40 3.47 14.87
C PHE A 54 11.77 2.41 15.91
N CYS A 55 11.60 1.12 15.61
CA CYS A 55 11.95 0.03 16.53
C CYS A 55 13.43 0.06 16.90
N ARG A 56 14.31 0.35 15.94
CA ARG A 56 15.76 0.45 16.19
C ARG A 56 16.10 1.64 17.08
N LEU A 57 15.47 2.81 16.86
CA LEU A 57 15.65 3.98 17.71
C LEU A 57 15.25 3.67 19.16
N MET A 58 14.09 3.05 19.34
CA MET A 58 13.58 2.68 20.67
C MET A 58 14.49 1.70 21.38
N LYS A 59 14.91 0.65 20.69
CA LYS A 59 15.87 -0.31 21.22
C LYS A 59 17.18 0.38 21.60
N PHE A 60 17.73 1.22 20.71
CA PHE A 60 18.98 1.91 20.97
C PHE A 60 18.91 2.81 22.21
N GLN A 61 17.84 3.59 22.37
CA GLN A 61 17.66 4.45 23.55
C GLN A 61 17.61 3.63 24.85
N ARG A 62 16.91 2.49 24.83
CA ARG A 62 16.87 1.55 25.95
C ARG A 62 18.25 0.95 26.24
N ASP A 63 18.93 0.41 25.23
CA ASP A 63 20.24 -0.23 25.40
C ASP A 63 21.30 0.78 25.88
N PHE A 64 21.22 2.02 25.40
CA PHE A 64 22.11 3.11 25.80
C PHE A 64 22.01 3.42 27.30
N ILE A 65 20.80 3.65 27.82
CA ILE A 65 20.63 3.95 29.24
C ILE A 65 20.98 2.75 30.13
N HIS A 66 20.68 1.52 29.69
CA HIS A 66 21.08 0.31 30.40
C HIS A 66 22.60 0.19 30.51
N SER A 67 23.32 0.55 29.44
CA SER A 67 24.77 0.54 29.42
C SER A 67 25.36 1.58 30.37
N ILE A 68 24.82 2.80 30.37
CA ILE A 68 25.23 3.86 31.32
C ILE A 68 24.96 3.43 32.76
N HIS A 69 23.74 2.97 33.04
CA HIS A 69 23.35 2.51 34.38
C HIS A 69 24.24 1.35 34.86
N GLY A 70 24.54 0.38 33.99
CA GLY A 70 25.45 -0.73 34.27
C GLY A 70 26.88 -0.26 34.55
N TRP A 71 27.38 0.72 33.77
CA TRP A 71 28.69 1.33 33.98
C TRP A 71 28.78 2.00 35.35
N PHE A 72 27.80 2.83 35.74
CA PHE A 72 27.79 3.45 37.06
C PHE A 72 27.78 2.42 38.19
N LYS A 73 27.00 1.33 38.05
CA LYS A 73 26.97 0.26 39.06
C LYS A 73 28.34 -0.39 39.28
N LEU A 74 29.17 -0.48 38.24
CA LEU A 74 30.54 -0.99 38.33
C LEU A 74 31.50 0.04 38.94
N THR A 75 31.37 1.31 38.55
CA THR A 75 32.24 2.41 38.99
C THR A 75 31.98 2.85 40.44
N LEU A 76 30.73 2.76 40.89
CA LEU A 76 30.31 3.09 42.27
C LEU A 76 30.64 2.00 43.29
N ARG A 77 31.00 0.79 42.83
CA ARG A 77 31.48 -0.26 43.72
C ARG A 77 32.79 0.23 44.33
N PRO A 78 32.95 0.28 45.67
CA PRO A 78 34.19 0.74 46.27
C PRO A 78 35.33 -0.16 45.79
N VAL A 79 36.23 0.40 44.98
CA VAL A 79 37.58 -0.15 44.86
C VAL A 79 38.22 0.17 46.20
N SER A 80 38.52 -0.86 46.98
CA SER A 80 39.14 -0.72 48.30
C SER A 80 40.34 0.22 48.23
N ASN A 81 40.40 1.14 49.20
CA ASN A 81 41.44 2.16 49.45
C ASN A 81 41.43 3.38 48.51
N ASP A 82 40.77 4.46 48.92
CA ASP A 82 41.46 5.57 49.60
C ASP A 82 40.50 6.73 49.87
N ASN A 83 40.90 7.56 50.83
CA ASN A 83 40.19 8.74 51.32
C ASN A 83 39.95 9.79 50.23
N VAL A 84 38.88 9.65 49.45
CA VAL A 84 38.35 10.72 48.59
C VAL A 84 37.15 11.35 49.29
N ASP A 85 37.26 12.66 49.49
CA ASP A 85 36.34 13.56 50.18
C ASP A 85 34.86 13.20 49.98
N GLY A 86 34.09 13.26 51.08
CA GLY A 86 32.68 12.87 51.14
C GLY A 86 31.75 13.58 50.14
N ASN A 87 32.18 14.66 49.50
CA ASN A 87 31.40 15.38 48.50
C ASN A 87 31.30 14.63 47.16
N GLY A 88 32.40 14.01 46.69
CA GLY A 88 32.42 13.31 45.39
C GLY A 88 31.61 12.01 45.37
N LYS A 89 31.43 11.36 46.53
CA LYS A 89 30.57 10.18 46.66
C LYS A 89 29.07 10.53 46.59
N THR A 90 28.68 11.68 47.13
CA THR A 90 27.29 12.17 47.06
C THR A 90 26.92 12.53 45.62
N ASP A 91 27.77 13.30 44.92
CA ASP A 91 27.53 13.69 43.53
C ASP A 91 27.38 12.48 42.58
N LEU A 92 28.23 11.45 42.75
CA LEU A 92 28.14 10.22 41.96
C LEU A 92 26.89 9.38 42.28
N SER A 93 26.40 9.43 43.52
CA SER A 93 25.15 8.78 43.95
C SER A 93 23.92 9.44 43.31
N ASP A 94 23.90 10.78 43.24
CA ASP A 94 22.78 11.53 42.66
C ASP A 94 22.69 11.33 41.14
N VAL A 95 23.84 11.28 40.45
CA VAL A 95 23.89 10.95 39.02
C VAL A 95 23.39 9.52 38.75
N TYR A 96 23.71 8.56 39.62
CA TYR A 96 23.19 7.20 39.49
C TYR A 96 21.68 7.13 39.72
N ALA A 97 21.15 7.82 40.72
CA ALA A 97 19.72 7.91 40.95
C ALA A 97 18.98 8.52 39.74
N PHE A 98 19.55 9.57 39.14
CA PHE A 98 19.05 10.13 37.88
C PHE A 98 19.03 9.10 36.74
N CYS A 99 20.13 8.35 36.55
CA CYS A 99 20.20 7.32 35.51
C CYS A 99 19.22 6.16 35.75
N ASP A 100 18.97 5.78 37.00
CA ASP A 100 17.96 4.76 37.35
C ASP A 100 16.54 5.26 37.03
N GLU A 101 16.20 6.51 37.40
CA GLU A 101 14.92 7.11 37.05
C GLU A 101 14.73 7.25 35.54
N TRP A 102 15.78 7.66 34.80
CA TRP A 102 15.75 7.71 33.35
C TRP A 102 15.52 6.33 32.72
N LYS A 103 16.21 5.31 33.22
CA LYS A 103 16.02 3.92 32.78
C LYS A 103 14.57 3.47 32.98
N LEU A 104 14.03 3.66 34.20
CA LEU A 104 12.65 3.29 34.54
C LEU A 104 11.62 4.05 33.69
N ALA A 105 11.86 5.34 33.43
CA ALA A 105 11.02 6.14 32.56
C ALA A 105 10.96 5.55 31.16
N LEU A 106 12.12 5.22 30.57
CA LEU A 106 12.19 4.58 29.25
C LEU A 106 11.49 3.22 29.26
N GLU A 107 11.71 2.36 30.25
CA GLU A 107 11.03 1.06 30.43
C GLU A 107 9.51 1.14 30.40
N ARG A 108 8.93 2.26 30.88
CA ARG A 108 7.48 2.45 30.98
C ARG A 108 6.83 3.06 29.73
N VAL A 109 7.60 3.62 28.79
CA VAL A 109 7.00 4.24 27.60
C VAL A 109 6.38 3.17 26.69
N PRO A 110 5.12 3.34 26.23
CA PRO A 110 4.40 2.33 25.44
C PRO A 110 4.75 2.39 23.94
N ASP A 111 5.97 2.04 23.56
CA ASP A 111 6.41 2.04 22.15
C ASP A 111 5.77 0.96 21.29
N THR A 112 5.28 -0.12 21.91
CA THR A 112 4.57 -1.21 21.22
C THR A 112 3.31 -0.73 20.51
N VAL A 113 2.55 0.18 21.11
CA VAL A 113 1.32 0.72 20.52
C VAL A 113 1.63 1.51 19.24
N ALA A 114 2.63 2.38 19.28
CA ALA A 114 3.06 3.14 18.10
C ALA A 114 3.68 2.23 17.02
N SER A 115 4.50 1.25 17.41
CA SER A 115 5.10 0.28 16.50
C SER A 115 4.04 -0.55 15.77
N GLU A 116 3.07 -1.10 16.50
CA GLU A 116 2.01 -1.92 15.91
C GLU A 116 1.04 -1.08 15.07
N ALA A 117 0.83 0.20 15.38
CA ALA A 117 0.07 1.10 14.52
C ALA A 117 0.76 1.28 13.15
N ILE A 118 2.06 1.57 13.11
CA ILE A 118 2.81 1.68 11.84
C ILE A 118 2.77 0.34 11.09
N LYS A 119 3.01 -0.78 11.78
CA LYS A 119 3.00 -2.12 11.20
C LYS A 119 1.63 -2.52 10.63
N SER A 120 0.55 -2.18 11.32
CA SER A 120 -0.81 -2.34 10.82
C SER A 120 -1.00 -1.58 9.51
N PHE A 121 -0.49 -0.35 9.42
CA PHE A 121 -0.58 0.44 8.19
C PHE A 121 0.25 -0.15 7.03
N ILE A 122 1.39 -0.79 7.29
CA ILE A 122 2.10 -1.58 6.26
C ILE A 122 1.16 -2.64 5.67
N ASN A 123 0.43 -3.38 6.51
CA ASN A 123 -0.52 -4.39 6.04
C ASN A 123 -1.66 -3.77 5.21
N VAL A 124 -2.14 -2.59 5.61
CA VAL A 124 -3.16 -1.84 4.85
C VAL A 124 -2.65 -1.49 3.45
N VAL A 125 -1.42 -0.99 3.33
CA VAL A 125 -0.80 -0.67 2.03
C VAL A 125 -0.57 -1.95 1.20
N HIS A 126 -0.16 -3.04 1.85
CA HIS A 126 0.01 -4.34 1.20
C HIS A 126 -1.30 -4.84 0.56
N VAL A 127 -2.43 -4.73 1.27
CA VAL A 127 -3.74 -5.09 0.74
C VAL A 127 -4.11 -4.27 -0.51
N ILE A 128 -3.75 -2.97 -0.53
CA ILE A 128 -3.92 -2.12 -1.73
C ILE A 128 -3.08 -2.65 -2.90
N SER A 129 -1.81 -2.98 -2.64
CA SER A 129 -0.88 -3.54 -3.64
C SER A 129 -1.41 -4.82 -4.28
N VAL A 130 -1.97 -5.73 -3.46
CA VAL A 130 -2.60 -6.97 -3.93
C VAL A 130 -3.80 -6.66 -4.84
N LYS A 131 -4.68 -5.72 -4.46
CA LYS A 131 -5.85 -5.35 -5.27
C LYS A 131 -5.47 -4.71 -6.61
N GLN A 132 -4.49 -3.82 -6.60
CA GLN A 132 -3.93 -3.23 -7.82
C GLN A 132 -3.35 -4.31 -8.76
N THR A 133 -2.73 -5.35 -8.21
CA THR A 133 -2.22 -6.49 -8.97
C THR A 133 -3.34 -7.35 -9.56
N GLU A 134 -4.41 -7.59 -8.81
CA GLU A 134 -5.61 -8.31 -9.29
C GLU A 134 -6.30 -7.57 -10.44
N GLU A 135 -6.49 -6.25 -10.31
CA GLU A 135 -7.06 -5.40 -11.36
C GLU A 135 -6.22 -5.47 -12.64
N LEU A 136 -4.90 -5.36 -12.54
CA LEU A 136 -4.01 -5.45 -13.70
C LEU A 136 -4.09 -6.81 -14.40
N LYS A 137 -4.25 -7.89 -13.65
CA LYS A 137 -4.46 -9.23 -14.23
C LYS A 137 -5.76 -9.29 -15.04
N ILE A 138 -6.85 -8.68 -14.55
CA ILE A 138 -8.13 -8.60 -15.25
C ILE A 138 -8.02 -7.72 -16.49
N LYS A 139 -7.31 -6.58 -16.39
CA LYS A 139 -7.00 -5.70 -17.52
C LYS A 139 -6.29 -6.46 -18.65
N LYS A 140 -5.22 -7.20 -18.31
CA LYS A 140 -4.47 -8.01 -19.29
C LYS A 140 -5.33 -9.07 -19.97
N ARG A 141 -6.25 -9.71 -19.25
CA ARG A 141 -7.22 -10.66 -19.82
C ARG A 141 -8.18 -9.98 -20.81
N THR A 142 -8.70 -8.81 -20.43
CA THR A 142 -9.57 -7.98 -21.29
C THR A 142 -8.85 -7.55 -22.57
N GLU A 143 -7.60 -7.10 -22.48
CA GLU A 143 -6.77 -6.75 -23.63
C GLU A 143 -6.48 -7.95 -24.54
N THR A 144 -6.29 -9.14 -23.96
CA THR A 144 -6.03 -10.37 -24.70
C THR A 144 -7.28 -10.81 -25.47
N ALA A 145 -8.45 -10.80 -24.82
CA ALA A 145 -9.73 -11.10 -25.45
C ALA A 145 -10.04 -10.09 -26.59
N SER A 146 -9.77 -8.80 -26.36
CA SER A 146 -9.96 -7.75 -27.37
C SER A 146 -9.06 -7.95 -28.59
N LYS A 147 -7.78 -8.32 -28.39
CA LYS A 147 -6.85 -8.65 -29.47
C LYS A 147 -7.27 -9.91 -30.24
N GLU A 148 -7.82 -10.93 -29.57
CA GLU A 148 -8.36 -12.12 -30.23
C GLU A 148 -9.55 -11.75 -31.13
N LEU A 149 -10.47 -10.92 -30.62
CA LEU A 149 -11.62 -10.44 -31.36
C LEU A 149 -11.20 -9.65 -32.61
N GLU A 150 -10.25 -8.73 -32.48
CA GLU A 150 -9.74 -7.93 -33.59
C GLU A 150 -9.11 -8.80 -34.69
N LYS A 151 -8.32 -9.81 -34.30
CA LYS A 151 -7.75 -10.80 -35.23
C LYS A 151 -8.83 -11.60 -35.95
N LYS A 152 -9.86 -12.06 -35.25
CA LYS A 152 -10.98 -12.79 -35.86
C LYS A 152 -11.82 -11.89 -36.77
N ALA A 153 -12.10 -10.66 -36.36
CA ALA A 153 -12.84 -9.68 -37.16
C ALA A 153 -12.11 -9.28 -38.44
N SER A 154 -10.78 -9.08 -38.37
CA SER A 154 -9.95 -8.79 -39.54
C SER A 154 -9.84 -9.99 -40.48
N SER A 155 -9.69 -11.21 -39.95
CA SER A 155 -9.71 -12.45 -40.73
C SER A 155 -11.03 -12.62 -41.48
N LEU A 156 -12.17 -12.46 -40.78
CA LEU A 156 -13.50 -12.56 -41.39
C LEU A 156 -13.69 -11.53 -42.50
N ARG A 157 -13.34 -10.25 -42.27
CA ARG A 157 -13.41 -9.20 -43.31
C ARG A 157 -12.56 -9.52 -44.53
N ASN A 158 -11.39 -10.15 -44.35
CA ASN A 158 -10.55 -10.58 -45.46
C ASN A 158 -11.17 -11.73 -46.25
N ILE A 159 -11.81 -12.69 -45.57
CA ILE A 159 -12.51 -13.80 -46.21
C ILE A 159 -13.73 -13.28 -46.97
N GLU A 160 -14.55 -12.41 -46.35
CA GLU A 160 -15.69 -11.75 -47.00
C GLU A 160 -15.23 -11.02 -48.26
N ARG A 161 -14.18 -10.21 -48.18
CA ARG A 161 -13.63 -9.50 -49.34
C ARG A 161 -13.24 -10.46 -50.46
N LYS A 162 -12.51 -11.55 -50.16
CA LYS A 162 -12.11 -12.54 -51.16
C LYS A 162 -13.31 -13.28 -51.76
N PHE A 163 -14.26 -13.69 -50.93
CA PHE A 163 -15.45 -14.43 -51.33
C PHE A 163 -16.32 -13.62 -52.29
N TYR A 164 -16.65 -12.37 -51.91
CA TYR A 164 -17.46 -11.48 -52.75
C TYR A 164 -16.71 -10.99 -54.00
N HIS A 165 -15.39 -10.76 -53.91
CA HIS A 165 -14.58 -10.37 -55.07
C HIS A 165 -14.43 -11.52 -56.10
N SER A 166 -14.26 -12.77 -55.64
CA SER A 166 -14.27 -13.94 -56.53
C SER A 166 -15.65 -14.16 -57.18
N TYR A 167 -16.75 -13.99 -56.44
CA TYR A 167 -18.09 -14.11 -57.02
C TYR A 167 -18.39 -13.00 -58.05
N SER A 168 -17.92 -11.78 -57.80
CA SER A 168 -18.05 -10.66 -58.73
C SER A 168 -17.21 -10.84 -60.02
N MET A 169 -16.13 -11.63 -59.97
CA MET A 169 -15.26 -11.91 -61.13
C MET A 169 -15.70 -13.13 -61.97
N VAL A 170 -16.47 -14.06 -61.39
CA VAL A 170 -16.93 -15.28 -62.08
C VAL A 170 -18.26 -15.07 -62.83
N GLY A 171 -18.93 -13.90 -62.67
CA GLY A 171 -20.07 -13.54 -63.51
C GLY A 171 -21.22 -14.55 -63.47
N ILE A 172 -21.44 -15.25 -62.34
CA ILE A 172 -22.66 -16.03 -62.16
C ILE A 172 -23.78 -15.04 -61.82
N GLY A 173 -24.48 -14.60 -62.86
CA GLY A 173 -25.75 -13.91 -62.73
C GLY A 173 -26.75 -14.78 -61.95
N LEU A 174 -27.75 -14.11 -61.36
CA LEU A 174 -28.90 -14.78 -60.74
C LEU A 174 -29.36 -15.97 -61.60
N PRO A 175 -29.61 -17.16 -61.03
CA PRO A 175 -30.14 -18.27 -61.81
C PRO A 175 -31.57 -17.91 -62.21
N ASP A 176 -31.74 -17.54 -63.47
CA ASP A 176 -33.05 -17.54 -64.10
C ASP A 176 -33.53 -18.99 -64.22
N SER A 177 -34.82 -19.16 -63.97
CA SER A 177 -35.50 -20.42 -63.72
C SER A 177 -35.36 -21.41 -64.89
N GLY A 178 -34.58 -22.48 -64.70
CA GLY A 178 -34.38 -23.51 -65.73
C GLY A 178 -33.93 -24.85 -65.16
N ALA A 179 -34.93 -25.65 -64.78
CA ALA A 179 -34.97 -27.09 -64.57
C ALA A 179 -33.68 -27.94 -64.48
N ASP A 180 -33.67 -28.78 -63.44
CA ASP A 180 -33.20 -30.16 -63.43
C ASP A 180 -31.70 -30.42 -63.22
N HIS A 181 -31.21 -30.14 -62.01
CA HIS A 181 -30.27 -31.03 -61.32
C HIS A 181 -30.35 -30.84 -59.80
N GLY A 182 -30.64 -31.94 -59.11
CA GLY A 182 -30.84 -32.01 -57.66
C GLY A 182 -29.56 -31.79 -56.85
N GLN A 183 -29.09 -30.54 -56.80
CA GLN A 183 -28.28 -30.05 -55.69
C GLN A 183 -29.13 -29.09 -54.89
N VAL A 184 -29.63 -29.60 -53.76
CA VAL A 184 -30.06 -28.76 -52.64
C VAL A 184 -28.84 -27.93 -52.25
N LEU A 185 -28.67 -26.77 -52.89
CA LEU A 185 -27.65 -25.81 -52.52
C LEU A 185 -28.07 -25.31 -51.15
N ASP A 186 -27.36 -25.80 -50.14
CA ASP A 186 -27.46 -25.38 -48.75
C ASP A 186 -27.44 -23.84 -48.72
N ALA A 187 -28.63 -23.25 -48.53
CA ALA A 187 -28.83 -21.80 -48.48
C ALA A 187 -28.24 -21.17 -47.20
N ARG A 188 -27.35 -21.89 -46.51
CA ARG A 188 -26.55 -21.37 -45.42
C ARG A 188 -25.50 -20.40 -45.96
N ASP A 189 -25.49 -19.20 -45.39
CA ASP A 189 -24.36 -18.28 -45.49
C ASP A 189 -23.06 -19.07 -45.17
N PRO A 190 -22.12 -19.22 -46.13
CA PRO A 190 -20.88 -19.97 -45.94
C PRO A 190 -20.01 -19.44 -44.80
N LEU A 191 -20.28 -18.21 -44.35
CA LEU A 191 -19.60 -17.53 -43.26
C LEU A 191 -20.43 -17.49 -41.97
N ALA A 192 -21.60 -18.12 -41.92
CA ALA A 192 -22.49 -18.14 -40.75
C ALA A 192 -21.78 -18.66 -39.49
N GLU A 193 -21.00 -19.75 -39.62
CA GLU A 193 -20.25 -20.32 -38.50
C GLU A 193 -19.18 -19.33 -38.00
N LYS A 194 -18.43 -18.69 -38.91
CA LYS A 194 -17.42 -17.70 -38.55
C LYS A 194 -18.00 -16.42 -37.94
N LYS A 195 -19.17 -15.98 -38.42
CA LYS A 195 -19.94 -14.88 -37.83
C LYS A 195 -20.45 -15.24 -36.42
N SER A 196 -20.91 -16.47 -36.23
CA SER A 196 -21.33 -16.98 -34.91
C SER A 196 -20.15 -17.06 -33.92
N GLU A 197 -19.00 -17.60 -34.35
CA GLU A 197 -17.76 -17.59 -33.56
C GLU A 197 -17.32 -16.18 -33.18
N LEU A 198 -17.42 -15.22 -34.12
CA LEU A 198 -17.09 -13.82 -33.87
C LEU A 198 -18.05 -13.19 -32.84
N ALA A 199 -19.34 -13.42 -32.97
CA ALA A 199 -20.35 -12.96 -32.02
C ALA A 199 -20.14 -13.55 -30.61
N GLY A 200 -19.68 -14.81 -30.52
CA GLY A 200 -19.26 -15.40 -29.25
C GLY A 200 -18.01 -14.73 -28.66
N CYS A 201 -17.05 -14.34 -29.49
CA CYS A 201 -15.86 -13.60 -29.08
C CYS A 201 -16.21 -12.17 -28.61
N GLN A 202 -17.14 -11.50 -29.29
CA GLN A 202 -17.67 -10.18 -28.91
C GLN A 202 -18.28 -10.21 -27.52
N ARG A 203 -19.21 -11.14 -27.26
CA ARG A 203 -19.81 -11.33 -25.93
C ARG A 203 -18.76 -11.56 -24.84
N ARG A 204 -17.72 -12.34 -25.13
CA ARG A 204 -16.61 -12.57 -24.19
C ARG A 204 -15.85 -11.29 -23.87
N VAL A 205 -15.60 -10.42 -24.86
CA VAL A 205 -14.94 -9.13 -24.65
C VAL A 205 -15.80 -8.20 -23.80
N GLU A 206 -17.11 -8.12 -24.09
CA GLU A 206 -18.06 -7.32 -23.32
C GLU A 206 -18.10 -7.74 -21.84
N ASP A 207 -18.15 -9.05 -21.60
CA ASP A 207 -18.08 -9.63 -20.25
C ASP A 207 -16.78 -9.28 -19.52
N GLU A 208 -15.62 -9.40 -20.19
CA GLU A 208 -14.32 -9.06 -19.59
C GLU A 208 -14.19 -7.55 -19.34
N MET A 209 -14.71 -6.70 -20.23
CA MET A 209 -14.75 -5.25 -20.03
C MET A 209 -15.60 -4.86 -18.81
N LEU A 210 -16.75 -5.52 -18.61
CA LEU A 210 -17.58 -5.31 -17.42
C LEU A 210 -16.86 -5.74 -16.14
N ARG A 211 -16.17 -6.90 -16.17
CA ARG A 211 -15.35 -7.38 -15.05
C ARG A 211 -14.20 -6.40 -14.73
N HIS A 212 -13.52 -5.89 -15.74
CA HIS A 212 -12.46 -4.91 -15.57
C HIS A 212 -12.99 -3.60 -14.97
N ALA A 213 -14.08 -3.05 -15.49
CA ALA A 213 -14.69 -1.83 -14.95
C ALA A 213 -15.06 -1.97 -13.46
N LYS A 214 -15.66 -3.12 -13.09
CA LYS A 214 -15.97 -3.43 -11.69
C LYS A 214 -14.70 -3.56 -10.82
N ALA A 215 -13.65 -4.19 -11.34
CA ALA A 215 -12.37 -4.31 -10.63
C ALA A 215 -11.74 -2.93 -10.35
N VAL A 216 -11.75 -2.02 -11.34
CA VAL A 216 -11.27 -0.64 -11.18
C VAL A 216 -12.03 0.07 -10.05
N GLU A 217 -13.37 0.00 -10.07
CA GLU A 217 -14.21 0.63 -9.04
C GLU A 217 -13.88 0.12 -7.64
N VAL A 218 -13.78 -1.21 -7.49
CA VAL A 218 -13.44 -1.86 -6.21
C VAL A 218 -12.04 -1.45 -5.74
N THR A 219 -11.02 -1.49 -6.61
CA THR A 219 -9.65 -1.10 -6.23
C THR A 219 -9.60 0.35 -5.77
N ARG A 220 -10.28 1.27 -6.48
CA ARG A 220 -10.29 2.70 -6.13
C ARG A 220 -10.99 2.95 -4.80
N ALA A 221 -12.18 2.39 -4.62
CA ALA A 221 -12.94 2.52 -3.38
C ALA A 221 -12.15 1.95 -2.19
N MET A 222 -11.56 0.76 -2.36
CA MET A 222 -10.78 0.12 -1.31
C MET A 222 -9.50 0.89 -0.98
N THR A 223 -8.78 1.41 -1.99
CA THR A 223 -7.59 2.24 -1.79
C THR A 223 -7.93 3.48 -0.96
N LEU A 224 -8.99 4.20 -1.34
CA LEU A 224 -9.42 5.40 -0.62
C LEU A 224 -9.83 5.07 0.82
N ASN A 225 -10.69 4.07 1.00
CA ASN A 225 -11.18 3.68 2.33
C ASN A 225 -10.05 3.22 3.26
N ASN A 226 -9.12 2.42 2.75
CA ASN A 226 -7.95 1.95 3.50
C ASN A 226 -7.05 3.11 3.95
N ILE A 227 -6.81 4.10 3.09
CA ILE A 227 -6.01 5.28 3.47
C ILE A 227 -6.76 6.14 4.49
N GLN A 228 -8.07 6.36 4.31
CA GLN A 228 -8.90 7.13 5.22
C GLN A 228 -9.02 6.52 6.61
N THR A 229 -9.01 5.19 6.72
CA THR A 229 -9.18 4.49 7.99
C THR A 229 -7.85 4.13 8.64
N GLY A 230 -6.84 3.77 7.84
CA GLY A 230 -5.55 3.29 8.32
C GLY A 230 -4.60 4.42 8.72
N LEU A 231 -4.48 5.48 7.91
CA LEU A 231 -3.45 6.51 8.11
C LEU A 231 -3.66 7.37 9.37
N PRO A 232 -4.90 7.83 9.71
CA PRO A 232 -5.12 8.64 10.90
C PRO A 232 -4.74 7.94 12.20
N GLY A 233 -5.02 6.64 12.31
CA GLY A 233 -4.69 5.85 13.49
C GLY A 233 -3.18 5.82 13.78
N VAL A 234 -2.35 5.82 12.75
CA VAL A 234 -0.88 5.85 12.89
C VAL A 234 -0.42 7.16 13.52
N PHE A 235 -0.85 8.29 12.96
CA PHE A 235 -0.42 9.60 13.44
C PHE A 235 -1.01 9.95 14.80
N GLN A 236 -2.23 9.48 15.11
CA GLN A 236 -2.78 9.58 16.45
C GLN A 236 -1.92 8.81 17.47
N ALA A 237 -1.56 7.56 17.16
CA ALA A 237 -0.72 6.75 18.04
C ALA A 237 0.67 7.38 18.27
N LEU A 238 1.28 7.94 17.22
CA LEU A 238 2.59 8.60 17.31
C LEU A 238 2.56 9.93 18.05
N THR A 239 1.49 10.69 17.87
CA THR A 239 1.28 11.96 18.60
C THR A 239 1.17 11.67 20.10
N SER A 240 0.30 10.72 20.48
CA SER A 240 0.15 10.30 21.88
C SER A 240 1.44 9.72 22.44
N PHE A 241 2.12 8.87 21.68
CA PHE A 241 3.38 8.26 22.11
C PHE A 241 4.48 9.31 22.36
N SER A 242 4.67 10.25 21.42
CA SER A 242 5.69 11.29 21.55
C SER A 242 5.39 12.29 22.67
N ALA A 243 4.12 12.55 22.98
CA ALA A 243 3.70 13.31 24.15
C ALA A 243 4.12 12.60 25.45
N LEU A 244 3.72 11.34 25.59
CA LEU A 244 4.05 10.52 26.77
C LEU A 244 5.56 10.35 26.95
N PHE A 245 6.30 10.19 25.85
CA PHE A 245 7.76 10.11 25.89
C PHE A 245 8.36 11.43 26.43
N THR A 246 7.89 12.55 25.91
CA THR A 246 8.36 13.89 26.34
C THR A 246 8.07 14.10 27.82
N GLU A 247 6.84 13.82 28.27
CA GLU A 247 6.45 13.93 29.68
C GLU A 247 7.29 13.02 30.59
N ALA A 248 7.55 11.78 30.16
CA ALA A 248 8.39 10.84 30.91
C ALA A 248 9.83 11.38 31.10
N LEU A 249 10.42 11.96 30.06
CA LEU A 249 11.75 12.58 30.16
C LEU A 249 11.74 13.86 31.00
N ASP A 250 10.75 14.72 30.80
CA ASP A 250 10.62 15.98 31.55
C ASP A 250 10.43 15.72 33.05
N SER A 251 9.70 14.66 33.42
CA SER A 251 9.57 14.22 34.81
C SER A 251 10.91 13.84 35.43
N VAL A 252 11.75 13.11 34.70
CA VAL A 252 13.09 12.70 35.17
C VAL A 252 13.99 13.92 35.34
N CYS A 253 14.01 14.82 34.37
CA CYS A 253 14.78 16.07 34.44
C CYS A 253 14.32 16.95 35.61
N SER A 254 13.01 17.20 35.74
CA SER A 254 12.43 18.06 36.77
C SER A 254 12.67 17.55 38.18
N ARG A 255 12.68 16.22 38.37
CA ARG A 255 12.96 15.59 39.65
C ARG A 255 14.43 15.71 40.03
N SER A 256 15.35 15.60 39.08
CA SER A 256 16.77 15.89 39.27
C SER A 256 17.03 17.33 39.73
N TYR A 257 16.31 18.32 39.19
CA TYR A 257 16.45 19.71 39.62
C TYR A 257 15.93 20.00 41.03
N ARG A 258 15.11 19.11 41.61
CA ARG A 258 14.63 19.20 43.01
C ARG A 258 15.56 18.53 44.03
N ILE A 259 16.60 17.83 43.58
CA ILE A 259 17.59 17.16 44.45
C ILE A 259 18.71 18.14 44.89
N LYS A 260 18.64 19.42 44.50
CA LYS A 260 19.52 20.49 45.00
C LYS A 260 19.03 21.17 46.26
#